data_AF-E1NS55-F1
#
_entry.id   AF-E1NS55-F1
#
_cell.length_a   1.000
_cell.length_b   1.000
_cell.length_c   1.000
_cell.angle_alpha   90.00
_cell.angle_beta   90.00
_cell.angle_gamma   90.00
#
_symmetry.space_group_name_H-M   'P 1'
#
loop_
_entity.id
_entity.type
_entity.pdbx_description
1 polymer ?
#
loop_
_entity_poly.entity_id
_entity_poly.type
_entity_poly.pdbx_seq_one_letter_code
_entity_poly.pdbx_strand_id
1 'polypeptide(L)'
;MGANIGAAFTPWGNPHNIYIVNRYTVTPIQFFKWSLPLLSVSLILLIIMLMFVKNTPIPSLPKEDIRISIRPMILTIVVSIFFFFGIFNVVPVYVPAILAILLTIFINKTILLHIDYALLLTFYLFFCFHQ
;
A
#
# COMPACT_ATOMS: atom_id res chain seq x y z
N MET A 1 -2.64 -10.33 11.01
CA MET A 1 -3.50 -9.25 11.59
C MET A 1 -2.83 -7.88 11.50
N GLY A 2 -1.57 -7.72 11.93
CA GLY A 2 -0.86 -6.42 11.84
C GLY A 2 -0.83 -5.79 10.44
N ALA A 3 -0.64 -6.59 9.38
CA ALA A 3 -0.67 -6.10 8.00
C ALA A 3 -2.02 -5.48 7.60
N ASN A 4 -3.15 -6.08 8.01
CA ASN A 4 -4.49 -5.57 7.68
C ASN A 4 -4.83 -4.30 8.47
N ILE A 5 -4.43 -4.23 9.74
CA ILE A 5 -4.61 -3.03 10.57
C ILE A 5 -3.78 -1.86 10.01
N GLY A 6 -2.54 -2.12 9.61
CA GLY A 6 -1.69 -1.13 8.95
C GLY A 6 -2.25 -0.68 7.59
N ALA A 7 -2.79 -1.61 6.80
CA ALA A 7 -3.46 -1.31 5.54
C ALA A 7 -4.72 -0.44 5.73
N ALA A 8 -5.50 -0.66 6.79
CA ALA A 8 -6.66 0.17 7.11
C ALA A 8 -6.28 1.59 7.57
N PHE A 9 -5.12 1.75 8.22
CA PHE A 9 -4.67 3.03 8.75
C PHE A 9 -4.20 4.03 7.69
N THR A 10 -3.63 3.56 6.58
CA THR A 10 -3.03 4.42 5.56
C THR A 10 -3.97 4.67 4.37
N PRO A 11 -3.95 5.88 3.77
CA PRO A 11 -4.78 6.21 2.60
C PRO A 11 -4.59 5.27 1.40
N TRP A 12 -3.39 4.73 1.23
CA TRP A 12 -3.00 3.83 0.13
C TRP A 12 -2.93 2.35 0.54
N GLY A 13 -3.20 2.03 1.80
CA GLY A 13 -3.01 0.69 2.32
C GLY A 13 -3.98 -0.34 1.75
N ASN A 14 -5.15 0.11 1.28
CA ASN A 14 -6.06 -0.71 0.49
C ASN A 14 -6.77 0.12 -0.61
N PRO A 15 -7.31 -0.52 -1.66
CA PRO A 15 -8.00 0.17 -2.76
C PRO A 15 -9.24 0.97 -2.31
N HIS A 16 -9.92 0.51 -1.26
CA HIS A 16 -11.10 1.18 -0.70
C HIS A 16 -10.75 2.56 -0.10
N ASN A 17 -9.62 2.68 0.59
CA ASN A 17 -9.14 3.93 1.19
C ASN A 17 -8.76 4.94 0.10
N ILE A 18 -8.12 4.47 -0.98
CA ILE A 18 -7.78 5.29 -2.16
C ILE A 18 -9.06 5.84 -2.78
N TYR A 19 -10.09 5.01 -2.92
CA TYR A 19 -11.39 5.42 -3.43
C TYR A 19 -12.04 6.51 -2.56
N ILE A 20 -12.07 6.36 -1.23
CA ILE A 20 -12.66 7.37 -0.34
C ILE A 20 -11.94 8.72 -0.46
N VAL A 21 -10.61 8.70 -0.42
CA VAL A 21 -9.79 9.91 -0.51
C VAL A 21 -9.97 10.61 -1.85
N ASN A 22 -10.07 9.85 -2.93
CA ASN A 22 -10.26 10.41 -4.26
C ASN A 22 -11.70 10.91 -4.51
N ARG A 23 -12.71 10.06 -4.23
CA ARG A 23 -14.13 10.31 -4.53
C ARG A 23 -14.73 11.42 -3.67
N TYR A 24 -14.38 11.46 -2.38
CA TYR A 24 -14.89 12.43 -1.42
C TYR A 24 -13.90 13.57 -1.14
N THR A 25 -12.78 13.64 -1.88
CA THR A 25 -11.74 14.67 -1.73
C THR A 25 -11.26 14.84 -0.28
N VAL A 26 -11.16 13.72 0.45
CA VAL A 26 -10.77 13.73 1.87
C VAL A 26 -9.29 14.06 1.98
N THR A 27 -8.95 15.11 2.73
CA THR A 27 -7.54 15.46 2.96
C THR A 27 -6.82 14.36 3.74
N PRO A 28 -5.50 14.14 3.56
CA PRO A 28 -4.77 13.11 4.29
C PRO A 28 -4.86 13.28 5.81
N ILE A 29 -4.86 14.52 6.28
CA ILE A 29 -5.01 14.85 7.71
C ILE A 29 -6.36 14.38 8.23
N GLN A 30 -7.43 14.60 7.48
CA GLN A 30 -8.77 14.18 7.87
C GLN A 30 -8.92 12.66 7.86
N PHE A 31 -8.31 11.99 6.86
CA PHE A 31 -8.23 10.53 6.83
C PHE A 31 -7.55 9.98 8.08
N PHE A 32 -6.37 10.51 8.44
CA PHE A 32 -5.65 10.07 9.64
C PHE A 32 -6.40 10.38 10.94
N LYS A 33 -7.14 11.48 11.01
CA LYS A 33 -8.01 11.76 12.17
C LYS A 33 -9.08 10.68 12.37
N TRP A 34 -9.61 10.12 11.28
CA TRP A 34 -10.61 9.04 11.35
C TRP A 34 -9.99 7.65 11.54
N SER A 35 -8.83 7.41 10.92
CA SER A 35 -8.17 6.10 10.97
C SER A 35 -7.38 5.88 12.25
N LEU A 36 -6.91 6.94 12.93
CA LEU A 36 -6.13 6.84 14.17
C LEU A 36 -6.93 6.25 15.35
N PRO A 37 -8.18 6.65 15.63
CA PRO A 37 -9.01 5.98 16.64
C PRO A 37 -9.19 4.48 16.35
N LEU A 38 -9.44 4.13 15.09
CA LEU A 38 -9.61 2.75 14.66
C LEU A 38 -8.33 1.92 14.86
N LEU A 39 -7.18 2.49 14.49
CA LEU A 39 -5.87 1.89 14.72
C LEU A 39 -5.64 1.63 16.21
N SER A 40 -5.89 2.62 17.06
CA SER A 40 -5.69 2.52 18.51
C SER A 40 -6.51 1.39 19.12
N VAL A 41 -7.81 1.32 18.83
CA VAL A 41 -8.69 0.26 19.35
C VAL A 41 -8.22 -1.12 18.85
N SER A 42 -7.87 -1.23 17.57
CA SER A 42 -7.41 -2.48 16.97
C SER A 42 -6.08 -2.95 17.56
N LEU A 43 -5.15 -2.03 17.84
CA LEU A 43 -3.87 -2.33 18.48
C LEU A 43 -4.07 -2.78 19.93
N ILE A 44 -4.94 -2.11 20.69
CA ILE A 44 -5.25 -2.51 22.07
C ILE A 44 -5.82 -3.93 22.08
N LEU A 45 -6.80 -4.22 21.22
CA LEU A 45 -7.37 -5.55 21.10
C LEU A 45 -6.31 -6.59 20.71
N LEU A 46 -5.44 -6.26 19.75
CA LEU A 46 -4.35 -7.14 19.32
C LEU A 46 -3.39 -7.46 20.47
N ILE A 47 -2.99 -6.45 21.25
CA ILE A 47 -2.11 -6.63 22.41
C ILE A 47 -2.78 -7.53 23.45
N ILE A 48 -4.06 -7.28 23.77
CA ILE A 48 -4.84 -8.11 24.69
C ILE A 48 -4.85 -9.56 24.21
N MET A 49 -5.14 -9.80 22.93
CA MET A 49 -5.14 -11.14 22.35
C MET A 49 -3.76 -11.80 22.42
N LEU A 50 -2.68 -11.06 22.15
CA LEU A 50 -1.31 -11.57 22.22
C LEU A 50 -0.93 -12.00 23.65
N MET A 51 -1.48 -11.37 24.69
CA MET A 51 -1.25 -11.81 26.08
C MET A 51 -1.79 -13.22 26.36
N PHE A 52 -2.79 -13.69 25.60
CA PHE A 52 -3.34 -15.04 25.71
C PHE A 52 -2.62 -16.06 24.80
N VAL A 53 -1.70 -15.61 23.95
CA VAL A 53 -0.93 -16.49 23.06
C VAL A 53 0.27 -17.07 23.82
N LYS A 54 0.41 -18.40 23.77
CA LYS A 54 1.55 -19.10 24.38
C LYS A 54 2.85 -18.73 23.66
N ASN A 55 3.85 -18.27 24.41
CA ASN A 55 5.20 -18.07 23.89
C ASN A 55 5.76 -19.42 23.43
N THR A 56 5.94 -19.58 22.13
CA THR A 56 6.62 -20.73 21.53
C THR A 56 8.02 -20.28 21.10
N PRO A 57 9.06 -21.09 21.37
CA PRO A 57 10.40 -20.75 20.93
C PRO A 57 10.44 -20.75 19.40
N ILE A 58 10.86 -19.62 18.83
CA ILE A 58 11.01 -19.46 17.39
C ILE A 58 12.33 -20.14 17.01
N PRO A 59 12.34 -21.09 16.05
CA PRO A 59 13.58 -21.70 15.60
C PRO A 59 14.53 -20.63 15.05
N SER A 60 15.81 -20.73 15.40
CA SER A 60 16.84 -19.82 14.93
C SER A 60 17.00 -19.97 13.42
N LEU A 61 16.45 -19.02 12.67
CA LEU A 61 16.70 -18.90 11.23
C LEU A 61 18.13 -18.42 11.01
N PRO A 62 18.86 -18.97 10.01
CA PRO A 62 20.13 -18.40 9.58
C PRO A 62 19.92 -16.92 9.25
N LYS A 63 20.74 -16.04 9.82
CA LYS A 63 20.76 -14.64 9.42
C LYS A 63 21.31 -14.60 7.99
N GLU A 64 20.46 -14.45 6.99
CA GLU A 64 20.92 -14.06 5.67
C GLU A 64 21.54 -12.67 5.75
N ASP A 65 22.75 -12.53 5.22
CA ASP A 65 23.36 -11.24 4.99
C ASP A 65 22.61 -10.55 3.83
N ILE A 66 21.55 -9.83 4.18
CA ILE A 66 20.78 -9.02 3.25
C ILE A 66 21.64 -7.82 2.85
N ARG A 67 22.39 -7.95 1.76
CA ARG A 67 23.13 -6.83 1.16
C ARG A 67 22.14 -5.93 0.41
N ILE A 68 21.69 -4.87 1.07
CA ILE A 68 20.83 -3.86 0.45
C ILE A 68 21.67 -3.01 -0.51
N SER A 69 21.37 -3.10 -1.80
CA SER A 69 21.93 -2.20 -2.79
C SER A 69 21.29 -0.81 -2.67
N ILE A 70 22.09 0.21 -2.35
CA ILE A 70 21.62 1.59 -2.12
C ILE A 70 21.00 2.22 -3.38
N ARG A 71 21.55 1.96 -4.57
CA ARG A 71 21.05 2.58 -5.82
C ARG A 71 19.59 2.18 -6.15
N PRO A 72 19.22 0.88 -6.20
CA PRO A 72 17.82 0.47 -6.37
C PRO A 72 16.90 0.93 -5.24
N MET A 73 17.41 0.99 -4.01
CA MET A 73 16.63 1.46 -2.86
C MET A 73 16.20 2.91 -3.03
N ILE A 74 17.15 3.80 -3.36
CA ILE A 74 16.86 5.23 -3.58
C ILE A 74 15.88 5.40 -4.75
N LEU A 75 16.12 4.71 -5.87
CA LEU A 75 15.23 4.76 -7.03
C LEU A 75 13.81 4.36 -6.64
N THR A 76 13.65 3.26 -5.91
CA THR A 76 12.33 2.75 -5.48
C THR A 76 11.64 3.72 -4.54
N ILE A 77 12.37 4.35 -3.61
CA ILE A 77 11.81 5.36 -2.69
C ILE A 77 11.32 6.59 -3.47
N VAL A 78 12.15 7.13 -4.37
CA VAL A 78 11.81 8.33 -5.16
C VAL A 78 10.58 8.06 -6.04
N VAL A 79 10.56 6.92 -6.72
CA VAL A 79 9.44 6.49 -7.56
C VAL A 79 8.18 6.32 -6.69
N SER A 80 8.28 5.69 -5.52
CA SER A 80 7.14 5.51 -4.61
C SER A 80 6.56 6.84 -4.12
N ILE A 81 7.41 7.82 -3.77
CA ILE A 81 6.97 9.17 -3.38
C ILE A 81 6.20 9.83 -4.52
N PHE A 82 6.70 9.71 -5.75
CA PHE A 82 6.04 10.27 -6.91
C PHE A 82 4.64 9.66 -7.15
N PHE A 83 4.48 8.34 -6.94
CA PHE A 83 3.16 7.69 -7.02
C PHE A 83 2.16 8.24 -5.99
N PHE A 84 2.62 8.63 -4.79
CA PHE A 84 1.74 9.23 -3.80
C PHE A 84 1.12 10.56 -4.27
N PHE A 85 1.78 11.32 -5.14
CA PHE A 85 1.19 12.54 -5.70
C PHE A 85 -0.06 12.27 -6.55
N GLY A 86 -0.12 11.13 -7.24
CA GLY A 86 -1.35 10.68 -7.91
C GLY A 86 -2.46 10.34 -6.94
N ILE A 87 -2.13 9.66 -5.83
CA ILE A 87 -3.10 9.24 -4.81
C ILE A 87 -3.71 10.45 -4.11
N PHE A 88 -2.90 11.48 -3.83
CA PHE A 88 -3.36 12.70 -3.18
C PHE A 88 -3.96 13.74 -4.14
N ASN A 89 -4.26 13.37 -5.40
CA ASN A 89 -4.80 14.27 -6.42
C ASN A 89 -3.95 15.53 -6.68
N VAL A 90 -2.64 15.49 -6.38
CA VAL A 90 -1.71 16.60 -6.69
C VAL A 90 -1.44 16.64 -8.20
N VAL A 91 -1.39 15.46 -8.82
CA VAL A 91 -1.19 15.28 -10.26
C VAL A 91 -2.30 14.36 -10.79
N PRO A 92 -2.79 14.53 -12.03
CA PRO A 92 -3.79 13.63 -12.60
C PRO A 92 -3.32 12.17 -12.57
N VAL A 93 -4.20 11.25 -12.17
CA VAL A 93 -3.90 9.82 -11.92
C VAL A 93 -3.30 9.11 -13.13
N TYR A 94 -3.60 9.56 -14.36
CA TYR A 94 -3.01 8.99 -15.57
C TYR A 94 -1.50 9.25 -15.72
N VAL A 95 -0.98 10.33 -15.13
CA VAL A 95 0.46 10.68 -15.22
C VAL A 95 1.34 9.63 -14.49
N PRO A 96 1.12 9.32 -13.20
CA PRO A 96 1.87 8.26 -12.55
C PRO A 96 1.59 6.89 -13.16
N ALA A 97 0.39 6.62 -13.67
CA ALA A 97 0.11 5.36 -14.38
C ALA A 97 0.96 5.18 -15.64
N ILE A 98 1.05 6.20 -16.51
CA ILE A 98 1.89 6.16 -17.71
C ILE A 98 3.36 6.03 -17.33
N LEU A 99 3.83 6.79 -16.34
CA LEU A 99 5.20 6.71 -15.86
C LEU A 99 5.53 5.34 -15.26
N ALA A 100 4.59 4.68 -14.59
CA ALA A 100 4.74 3.30 -14.12
C ALA A 100 5.09 2.36 -15.27
N ILE A 101 4.30 2.44 -16.35
CA ILE A 101 4.47 1.58 -17.52
C ILE A 101 5.82 1.86 -18.17
N LEU A 102 6.16 3.14 -18.39
CA LEU A 102 7.44 3.53 -18.98
C LEU A 102 8.64 3.05 -18.14
N LEU A 103 8.64 3.35 -16.84
CA LEU A 103 9.71 2.91 -15.92
C LEU A 103 9.84 1.39 -15.91
N THR A 104 8.72 0.66 -15.92
CA THR A 104 8.73 -0.80 -15.94
C THR A 104 9.33 -1.33 -17.25
N ILE A 105 9.02 -0.73 -18.40
CA ILE A 105 9.61 -1.11 -19.68
C ILE A 105 11.13 -0.87 -19.67
N PHE A 106 11.60 0.26 -19.13
CA PHE A 106 13.02 0.58 -19.06
C PHE A 106 13.80 -0.28 -18.05
N ILE A 107 13.20 -0.65 -16.92
CA ILE A 107 13.87 -1.45 -15.87
C ILE A 107 13.81 -2.94 -16.22
N ASN A 108 12.59 -3.47 -16.40
CA ASN A 108 12.36 -4.87 -16.76
C ASN A 108 10.92 -5.09 -17.26
N LYS A 109 10.75 -5.13 -18.59
CA LYS A 109 9.46 -5.40 -19.24
C LYS A 109 8.77 -6.70 -18.79
N THR A 110 9.52 -7.67 -18.27
CA THR A 110 8.98 -8.94 -17.79
C THR A 110 8.05 -8.76 -16.60
N ILE A 111 8.22 -7.67 -15.83
CA ILE A 111 7.34 -7.33 -14.71
C ILE A 111 5.90 -7.13 -15.21
N LEU A 112 5.70 -6.52 -16.38
CA LEU A 112 4.36 -6.32 -16.95
C LEU A 112 3.64 -7.66 -17.17
N LEU A 113 4.35 -8.71 -17.58
CA LEU A 113 3.77 -10.04 -17.80
C LEU A 113 3.31 -10.72 -16.50
N HIS A 114 3.84 -10.29 -15.35
CA HIS A 114 3.52 -10.86 -14.04
C HIS A 114 2.47 -10.05 -13.29
N ILE A 115 1.91 -9.00 -13.91
CA ILE A 115 0.82 -8.23 -13.32
C ILE A 115 -0.46 -9.07 -13.35
N ASP A 116 -1.17 -9.10 -12.22
CA ASP A 116 -2.50 -9.71 -12.15
C ASP A 116 -3.53 -8.79 -12.84
N TYR A 117 -3.66 -8.96 -14.16
CA TYR A 117 -4.61 -8.19 -14.97
C TYR A 117 -6.07 -8.52 -14.64
N ALA A 118 -6.37 -9.72 -14.11
CA ALA A 118 -7.72 -10.10 -13.70
C ALA A 118 -8.15 -9.30 -12.46
N LEU A 119 -7.25 -9.12 -11.50
CA LEU A 119 -7.46 -8.27 -10.34
C LEU A 119 -7.66 -6.80 -10.73
N LEU A 120 -6.82 -6.28 -11.64
CA LEU A 120 -6.97 -4.91 -12.17
C LEU A 120 -8.32 -4.70 -12.85
N LEU A 121 -8.74 -5.65 -13.68
CA LEU A 121 -10.04 -5.62 -14.34
C LEU A 121 -11.17 -5.63 -13.31
N THR A 122 -11.08 -6.48 -12.29
CA THR A 122 -12.08 -6.55 -11.22
C THR A 122 -12.22 -5.22 -10.49
N PHE A 123 -11.11 -4.56 -10.16
CA PHE A 123 -11.15 -3.21 -9.58
C PHE A 123 -11.77 -2.18 -10.53
N TYR A 124 -11.38 -2.20 -11.80
CA TYR A 124 -11.97 -1.32 -12.80
C TYR A 124 -13.49 -1.51 -12.88
N LEU A 125 -13.96 -2.76 -12.88
CA LEU A 125 -15.39 -3.06 -12.90
C LEU A 125 -16.10 -2.55 -11.64
N PHE A 126 -15.57 -2.83 -10.46
CA PHE A 126 -16.20 -2.38 -9.20
C PHE A 126 -16.26 -0.86 -9.05
N PHE A 127 -15.20 -0.15 -9.41
CA PHE A 127 -15.16 1.31 -9.20
C PHE A 127 -15.80 2.10 -10.33
N CYS A 128 -15.81 1.60 -11.56
CA CYS A 128 -16.32 2.34 -12.72
C CYS A 128 -17.80 2.03 -13.04
N PHE A 129 -18.28 0.81 -12.76
CA PHE A 129 -19.69 0.44 -13.03
C PHE A 129 -20.61 0.59 -11.82
N HIS A 130 -20.08 0.65 -10.59
CA HIS A 130 -20.88 0.81 -9.37
C HIS A 130 -21.01 2.28 -8.92
N GLN A 131 -20.78 3.22 -9.84
CA GLN A 131 -20.88 4.66 -9.65
C GLN A 131 -22.12 5.21 -10.36
#